data_AF-A0A661VZ37-F1
#
_entry.id   AF-A0A661VZ37-F1
#
_cell.length_a   1.000
_cell.length_b   1.000
_cell.length_c   1.000
_cell.angle_alpha   90.00
_cell.angle_beta   90.00
_cell.angle_gamma   90.00
#
_symmetry.space_group_name_H-M   'P 1'
#
loop_
_entity.id
_entity.type
_entity.pdbx_description
1 polymer ?
#
loop_
_entity_poly.entity_id
_entity_poly.type
_entity_poly.pdbx_seq_one_letter_code
_entity_poly.pdbx_strand_id
1 'polypeptide(L)'
;MSVVPGLIDLHIHGLMGHDAMGTGLAQVIRDLPTFGVTAFLATTLTLLRDEMISGLEAMAMVLDTPPPGAQCLGIHLEGPFLSSNWPGMATSDWFEPLTWETFQTFQPRPRRRVG
;
A
#
# COMPACT_ATOMS: atom_id res chain seq x y z
N MET A 1 -3.65 -27.00 20.64
CA MET A 1 -2.86 -26.07 19.80
C MET A 1 -3.31 -26.29 18.37
N SER A 2 -3.75 -25.23 17.70
CA SER A 2 -4.18 -25.31 16.30
C SER A 2 -3.07 -24.75 15.42
N VAL A 3 -2.83 -25.41 14.29
CA VAL A 3 -1.93 -24.91 13.24
C VAL A 3 -2.80 -24.56 12.05
N VAL A 4 -2.68 -23.33 11.56
CA VAL A 4 -3.43 -22.81 10.42
C VAL A 4 -2.46 -22.13 9.45
N PRO A 5 -2.82 -21.99 8.16
CA PRO A 5 -2.09 -21.12 7.26
C PRO A 5 -2.02 -19.69 7.80
N GLY A 6 -0.92 -18.99 7.52
CA GLY A 6 -0.80 -17.58 7.86
C GLY A 6 -1.85 -16.74 7.13
N LEU A 7 -2.31 -15.68 7.79
CA LEU A 7 -3.33 -14.79 7.24
C LEU A 7 -2.76 -13.96 6.08
N ILE A 8 -3.64 -13.64 5.13
CA ILE A 8 -3.35 -12.72 4.03
C ILE A 8 -4.24 -11.49 4.21
N ASP A 9 -3.61 -10.32 4.42
CA ASP A 9 -4.32 -9.05 4.56
C ASP A 9 -4.30 -8.27 3.25
N LEU A 10 -5.46 -8.11 2.61
CA LEU A 10 -5.56 -7.45 1.30
C LEU A 10 -5.68 -5.91 1.41
N HIS A 11 -5.80 -5.36 2.62
CA HIS A 11 -6.10 -3.95 2.82
C HIS A 11 -5.63 -3.45 4.20
N ILE A 12 -4.39 -2.95 4.26
CA ILE A 12 -3.83 -2.34 5.48
C ILE A 12 -3.11 -1.01 5.17
N HIS A 13 -3.53 0.06 5.85
CA HIS A 13 -2.93 1.39 5.75
C HIS A 13 -1.76 1.62 6.69
N GLY A 14 -1.63 0.82 7.75
CA GLY A 14 -0.61 1.03 8.76
C GLY A 14 -0.78 0.11 9.97
N LEU A 15 0.24 0.06 10.81
CA LEU A 15 0.26 -0.77 12.01
C LEU A 15 1.11 -0.10 13.09
N MET A 16 0.63 -0.11 14.34
CA MET A 16 1.39 0.39 15.50
C MET A 16 1.94 1.82 15.37
N GLY A 17 1.18 2.71 14.74
CA GLY A 17 1.58 4.10 14.53
C GLY A 17 2.49 4.33 13.32
N HIS A 18 2.78 3.29 12.54
CA HIS A 18 3.50 3.39 11.28
C HIS A 18 2.55 3.36 10.10
N ASP A 19 2.60 4.40 9.26
CA ASP A 19 1.88 4.47 7.99
C ASP A 19 2.59 3.61 6.92
N ALA A 20 1.82 2.76 6.24
CA ALA A 20 2.29 1.89 5.18
C ALA A 20 2.56 2.67 3.87
N MET A 21 1.94 3.83 3.68
CA MET A 21 2.17 4.73 2.55
C MET A 21 3.40 5.60 2.79
N GLY A 22 4.58 4.97 2.87
CA GLY A 22 5.85 5.65 3.09
C GLY A 22 6.92 4.73 3.65
N THR A 23 7.89 5.30 4.36
CA THR A 23 8.99 4.54 4.98
C THR A 23 8.55 3.71 6.19
N GLY A 24 7.40 4.03 6.79
CA GLY A 24 6.79 3.26 7.88
C GLY A 24 6.43 1.83 7.49
N LEU A 25 6.27 1.56 6.18
CA LEU A 25 6.05 0.22 5.63
C LEU A 25 7.06 -0.82 6.13
N ALA A 26 8.33 -0.43 6.31
CA ALA A 26 9.35 -1.34 6.81
C ALA A 26 9.03 -1.88 8.22
N GLN A 27 8.40 -1.06 9.06
CA GLN A 27 7.99 -1.48 10.39
C GLN A 27 6.71 -2.31 10.35
N VAL A 28 5.75 -1.94 9.49
CA VAL A 28 4.53 -2.74 9.24
C VAL A 28 4.91 -4.17 8.82
N ILE A 29 5.86 -4.33 7.89
CA ILE A 29 6.38 -5.64 7.45
C ILE A 29 6.89 -6.47 8.63
N ARG A 30 7.67 -5.86 9.53
CA ARG A 30 8.26 -6.54 10.69
C ARG A 30 7.22 -7.00 11.71
N ASP A 31 6.18 -6.20 11.92
CA ASP A 31 5.26 -6.38 13.03
C ASP A 31 4.04 -7.24 12.69
N LEU A 32 3.61 -7.28 11.43
CA LEU A 32 2.46 -8.07 10.97
C LEU A 32 2.45 -9.55 11.42
N PRO A 33 3.58 -10.29 11.41
CA PRO A 33 3.63 -11.67 11.89
C PRO A 33 3.20 -11.85 13.35
N THR A 34 3.33 -10.81 14.19
CA THR A 34 2.87 -10.87 15.60
C THR A 34 1.35 -11.00 15.71
N PHE A 35 0.62 -10.69 14.62
CA PHE A 35 -0.83 -10.85 14.46
C PHE A 35 -1.20 -12.05 13.58
N GLY A 36 -0.23 -12.90 13.21
CA GLY A 36 -0.46 -14.07 12.35
C GLY A 36 -0.58 -13.76 10.86
N VAL A 37 -0.34 -12.51 10.45
CA VAL A 37 -0.32 -12.12 9.03
C VAL A 37 1.04 -12.44 8.43
N THR A 38 1.04 -13.24 7.36
CA THR A 38 2.26 -13.68 6.68
C THR A 38 2.41 -13.09 5.28
N ALA A 39 1.31 -12.64 4.67
CA ALA A 39 1.35 -11.92 3.41
C ALA A 39 0.34 -10.77 3.41
N PHE A 40 0.59 -9.70 2.65
CA PHE A 40 -0.33 -8.56 2.62
C PHE A 40 -0.20 -7.67 1.38
N LEU A 41 -1.15 -6.77 1.18
CA LEU A 41 -1.05 -5.64 0.26
C LEU A 41 -0.98 -4.33 1.05
N ALA A 42 0.12 -3.59 0.89
CA ALA A 42 0.26 -2.27 1.49
C ALA A 42 -0.71 -1.29 0.83
N THR A 43 -1.52 -0.57 1.61
CA THR A 43 -2.62 0.23 1.05
C THR A 43 -2.34 1.73 1.16
N THR A 44 -2.53 2.45 0.05
CA THR A 44 -2.39 3.91 0.02
C THR A 44 -3.55 4.60 0.73
N LEU A 45 -3.37 5.84 1.13
CA LEU A 45 -4.46 6.79 1.38
C LEU A 45 -4.63 7.68 0.16
N THR A 46 -5.80 8.28 -0.03
CA THR A 46 -5.98 9.29 -1.09
C THR A 46 -5.39 10.64 -0.63
N LEU A 47 -4.36 11.10 -1.33
CA LEU A 47 -3.67 12.38 -1.12
C LEU A 47 -3.59 13.18 -2.43
N LEU A 48 -2.97 14.36 -2.42
CA LEU A 48 -2.67 15.09 -3.66
C LEU A 48 -1.76 14.26 -4.57
N ARG A 49 -1.85 14.47 -5.89
CA ARG A 49 -1.10 13.70 -6.90
C ARG A 49 0.39 13.53 -6.57
N ASP A 50 1.08 14.61 -6.24
CA ASP A 50 2.51 14.58 -5.99
C ASP A 50 2.86 13.82 -4.70
N GLU A 51 1.99 13.86 -3.70
CA GLU A 51 2.11 13.11 -2.45
C GLU A 51 1.83 11.62 -2.67
N MET A 52 0.83 11.30 -3.51
CA MET A 52 0.54 9.93 -3.96
C MET A 52 1.76 9.33 -4.65
N ILE A 53 2.34 10.05 -5.63
CA ILE A 53 3.54 9.59 -6.36
C ILE A 53 4.71 9.42 -5.39
N SER A 54 4.97 10.39 -4.52
CA SER A 54 6.06 10.34 -3.55
C SER A 54 5.90 9.16 -2.57
N GLY A 55 4.67 8.91 -2.10
CA GLY A 55 4.34 7.76 -1.25
C GLY A 55 4.57 6.44 -1.95
N LEU A 56 4.09 6.29 -3.19
CA LEU A 56 4.30 5.10 -4.01
C LEU A 56 5.79 4.83 -4.29
N GLU A 57 6.58 5.87 -4.55
CA GLU A 57 8.03 5.75 -4.71
C GLU A 57 8.71 5.32 -3.41
N ALA A 58 8.31 5.87 -2.26
CA ALA A 58 8.82 5.47 -0.95
C ALA A 58 8.50 4.00 -0.63
N MET A 59 7.27 3.57 -0.91
CA MET A 59 6.87 2.16 -0.78
C MET A 59 7.71 1.27 -1.70
N ALA A 60 7.86 1.64 -2.97
CA ALA A 60 8.66 0.89 -3.92
C ALA A 60 10.13 0.74 -3.46
N MET A 61 10.72 1.80 -2.89
CA MET A 61 12.08 1.72 -2.33
C MET A 61 12.19 0.73 -1.17
N VAL A 62 11.20 0.68 -0.27
CA VAL A 62 11.17 -0.31 0.81
C VAL A 62 11.00 -1.72 0.24
N LEU A 63 10.14 -1.90 -0.77
CA LEU A 63 9.85 -3.19 -1.38
C LEU A 63 10.97 -3.71 -2.30
N ASP A 64 11.86 -2.84 -2.79
CA ASP A 64 13.09 -3.24 -3.50
C ASP A 64 14.06 -3.98 -2.56
N THR A 65 14.02 -3.72 -1.25
CA THR A 65 14.86 -4.41 -0.25
C THR A 65 14.10 -4.55 1.07
N PRO A 66 13.08 -5.43 1.12
CA PRO A 66 12.17 -5.50 2.25
C PRO A 66 12.88 -6.08 3.49
N PRO A 67 12.54 -5.60 4.70
CA PRO A 67 13.03 -6.21 5.92
C PRO A 67 12.41 -7.62 6.14
N PRO A 68 12.98 -8.43 7.04
CA PRO A 68 12.35 -9.68 7.44
C PRO A 68 10.95 -9.44 8.05
N GLY A 69 9.97 -10.27 7.70
CA GLY A 69 8.61 -10.14 8.19
C GLY A 69 7.57 -10.72 7.24
N ALA A 70 6.37 -10.15 7.24
CA ALA A 70 5.30 -10.52 6.32
C ALA A 70 5.66 -10.17 4.86
N GLN A 71 5.32 -11.05 3.93
CA GLN A 71 5.56 -10.82 2.50
C GLN A 71 4.58 -9.78 1.96
N CYS A 72 5.08 -8.63 1.52
CA CYS A 72 4.26 -7.70 0.75
C CYS A 72 4.07 -8.26 -0.68
N LEU A 73 2.83 -8.48 -1.09
CA LEU A 73 2.45 -9.02 -2.41
C LEU A 73 2.32 -7.91 -3.47
N GLY A 74 2.33 -6.64 -3.04
CA GLY A 74 2.12 -5.49 -3.89
C GLY A 74 1.46 -4.34 -3.14
N ILE A 75 0.97 -3.36 -3.89
CA ILE A 75 0.30 -2.18 -3.36
C ILE A 75 -1.19 -2.25 -3.74
N HIS A 76 -2.06 -2.07 -2.75
CA HIS A 76 -3.47 -1.76 -2.96
C HIS A 76 -3.58 -0.23 -3.12
N LEU A 77 -3.93 0.22 -4.32
CA LEU A 77 -4.12 1.64 -4.60
C LEU A 77 -5.56 2.05 -4.23
N GLU A 78 -5.78 2.52 -3.00
CA GLU A 78 -7.08 3.06 -2.56
C GLU A 78 -7.16 4.56 -2.89
N GLY A 79 -7.89 4.84 -3.98
CA GLY A 79 -7.95 6.17 -4.60
C GLY A 79 -6.73 6.47 -5.50
N PRO A 80 -6.70 7.63 -6.19
CA PRO A 80 -7.63 8.75 -6.08
C PRO A 80 -8.91 8.59 -6.92
N PHE A 81 -9.12 7.44 -7.55
CA PHE A 81 -10.22 7.18 -8.49
C PHE A 81 -11.54 6.80 -7.80
N LEU A 82 -11.96 7.58 -6.81
CA LEU A 82 -13.13 7.31 -5.99
C LEU A 82 -14.34 8.18 -6.40
N SER A 83 -15.53 7.79 -5.95
CA SER A 83 -16.74 8.59 -6.16
C SER A 83 -16.84 9.68 -5.11
N SER A 84 -16.92 10.95 -5.53
CA SER A 84 -17.11 12.10 -4.63
C SER A 84 -18.43 12.05 -3.84
N ASN A 85 -19.40 11.23 -4.27
CA ASN A 85 -20.66 11.02 -3.54
C ASN A 85 -20.48 10.13 -2.31
N TRP A 86 -19.40 9.34 -2.26
CA TRP A 86 -19.13 8.37 -1.20
C TRP A 86 -17.66 8.45 -0.76
N PRO A 87 -17.19 9.62 -0.28
CA PRO A 87 -15.77 9.84 -0.04
C PRO A 87 -15.23 9.11 1.20
N GLY A 88 -16.10 8.70 2.12
CA GLY A 88 -15.68 8.07 3.37
C GLY A 88 -14.74 8.99 4.15
N MET A 89 -13.55 8.48 4.50
CA MET A 89 -12.50 9.23 5.19
C MET A 89 -11.62 10.07 4.24
N ALA A 90 -11.74 9.90 2.93
CA ALA A 90 -10.89 10.56 1.96
C ALA A 90 -11.41 11.96 1.61
N THR A 91 -10.49 12.87 1.27
CA THR A 91 -10.84 14.22 0.82
C THR A 91 -11.27 14.19 -0.64
N SER A 92 -12.57 14.38 -0.93
CA SER A 92 -13.12 14.30 -2.29
C SER A 92 -12.51 15.27 -3.29
N ASP A 93 -11.99 16.40 -2.82
CA ASP A 93 -11.35 17.42 -3.66
C ASP A 93 -10.00 16.94 -4.23
N TRP A 94 -9.44 15.86 -3.68
CA TRP A 94 -8.21 15.24 -4.16
C TRP A 94 -8.49 14.06 -5.11
N PHE A 95 -9.75 13.77 -5.40
CA PHE A 95 -10.10 12.69 -6.31
C PHE A 95 -9.76 13.07 -7.75
N GLU A 96 -9.33 12.06 -8.51
CA GLU A 96 -9.03 12.21 -9.92
C GLU A 96 -9.95 11.32 -10.76
N PRO A 97 -10.28 11.70 -12.00
CA PRO A 97 -10.94 10.80 -12.91
C PRO A 97 -10.03 9.62 -13.26
N LEU A 98 -10.60 8.42 -13.29
CA LEU A 98 -9.93 7.24 -13.84
C LEU A 98 -9.86 7.38 -15.36
N THR A 99 -8.67 7.72 -15.87
CA THR A 99 -8.31 7.60 -17.28
C THR A 99 -7.12 6.67 -17.40
N TRP A 100 -6.80 6.26 -18.62
CA TRP A 100 -5.61 5.45 -18.84
C TRP A 100 -4.33 6.18 -18.45
N GLU A 101 -4.24 7.47 -18.74
CA GLU A 101 -3.10 8.33 -18.44
C GLU A 101 -2.91 8.53 -16.93
N THR A 102 -4.00 8.78 -16.20
CA THR A 102 -3.94 8.92 -14.74
C THR A 102 -3.58 7.59 -14.09
N PHE A 103 -4.16 6.47 -14.54
CA PHE A 103 -3.77 5.13 -14.08
C PHE A 103 -2.27 4.85 -14.29
N GLN A 104 -1.74 5.13 -15.48
CA GLN A 104 -0.33 4.92 -15.79
C GLN A 104 0.61 5.77 -14.92
N THR A 105 0.16 6.94 -14.47
CA THR A 105 0.95 7.81 -13.60
C THR A 105 1.20 7.17 -12.23
N PHE A 106 0.21 6.46 -11.68
CA PHE A 106 0.31 5.80 -10.37
C PHE A 106 0.78 4.34 -10.44
N GLN A 107 1.06 3.82 -11.65
CA GLN A 107 1.67 2.51 -11.82
C GLN A 107 3.20 2.68 -11.90
N PRO A 108 3.96 2.51 -10.80
CA PRO A 108 5.41 2.54 -10.87
C PRO A 108 5.89 1.49 -11.87
N ARG A 109 6.83 1.87 -12.75
CA ARG A 109 7.41 0.92 -13.71
C ARG A 109 8.04 -0.24 -12.93
N PRO A 110 7.79 -1.50 -13.31
CA PRO A 110 8.33 -2.65 -12.59
C PRO A 110 9.86 -2.55 -12.55
N ARG A 111 10.42 -2.35 -11.34
CA ARG A 111 11.87 -2.16 -11.16
C ARG A 111 12.68 -3.45 -11.17
N ARG A 112 12.02 -4.62 -11.11
CA ARG A 112 12.56 -5.92 -11.50
C ARG A 112 11.43 -6.95 -11.47
N ARG A 113 11.35 -7.83 -12.47
CA ARG A 113 10.72 -9.15 -12.25
C ARG A 113 11.71 -9.96 -11.44
N VAL A 114 11.36 -10.28 -10.20
CA VAL A 114 12.00 -11.40 -9.50
C VAL A 114 11.53 -12.66 -10.23
N GLY A 115 12.49 -13.50 -10.62
CA GLY A 115 12.28 -14.70 -11.43
C GLY A 115 11.45 -15.78 -10.76
#